data_AF-A0A4Y1R713-F1
#
_entry.id   AF-A0A4Y1R713-F1
#
_cell.length_a   1.000
_cell.length_b   1.000
_cell.length_c   1.000
_cell.angle_alpha   90.00
_cell.angle_beta   90.00
_cell.angle_gamma   90.00
#
_symmetry.space_group_name_H-M   'P 1'
#
loop_
_entity.id
_entity.type
_entity.pdbx_description
1 polymer ?
#
loop_
_entity_poly.entity_id
_entity_poly.type
_entity_poly.pdbx_seq_one_letter_code
_entity_poly.pdbx_strand_id
1 'polypeptide(L)'
;MMVLVGAPPEVVARLEEACSAAVHNSEAACLGGGDPDPALDQFMEAYCEMLTKYEEELTKPFKEAMLFLSKIDSQLQALTVHSSSDSASSGDNIVGRSGSPEEVDATMNESCIDPRAEDREIKAKLLHKYTGYLGSLKQEFMKKKKNGKLPKEARHQLLDWWSRHYKWPYPSEAQKLALAESTGLDLKQINNWFINQRKRHWKPSEDIQFAVMDPTHPHPHHHPHFYMDNNLTFP
;
A
#
# COMPACT_ATOMS: atom_id res chain seq x y z
N MET A 1 -2.67 -9.49 -23.20
CA MET A 1 -1.90 -8.70 -24.20
C MET A 1 -1.09 -7.59 -23.49
N MET A 2 -0.14 -7.95 -22.61
CA MET A 2 0.61 -6.97 -21.80
C MET A 2 2.10 -7.34 -21.64
N VAL A 3 2.73 -7.88 -22.69
CA VAL A 3 4.18 -8.19 -22.68
C VAL A 3 4.94 -7.54 -23.84
N LEU A 4 4.37 -6.49 -24.45
CA LEU A 4 4.87 -5.94 -25.72
C LEU A 4 5.18 -4.44 -25.68
N VAL A 5 5.77 -3.96 -24.58
CA VAL A 5 6.43 -2.66 -24.60
C VAL A 5 7.92 -2.87 -24.29
N GLY A 6 8.74 -2.92 -25.35
CA GLY A 6 10.20 -2.87 -25.27
C GLY A 6 10.97 -4.18 -25.42
N ALA A 7 10.32 -5.33 -25.63
CA ALA A 7 11.00 -6.60 -25.89
C ALA A 7 11.43 -6.72 -27.38
N PRO A 8 12.65 -7.18 -27.70
CA PRO A 8 13.07 -7.46 -29.06
C PRO A 8 12.12 -8.46 -29.76
N PRO A 9 11.82 -8.31 -31.07
CA PRO A 9 10.84 -9.13 -31.78
C PRO A 9 11.09 -10.63 -31.66
N GLU A 10 12.35 -11.02 -31.56
CA GLU A 10 12.78 -12.41 -31.43
C GLU A 10 12.43 -13.02 -30.06
N VAL A 11 12.43 -12.21 -28.99
CA VAL A 11 12.04 -12.67 -27.64
C VAL A 11 10.54 -12.88 -27.55
N VAL A 12 9.76 -12.02 -28.23
CA VAL A 12 8.30 -12.12 -28.30
C VAL A 12 7.89 -13.37 -29.07
N ALA A 13 8.48 -13.61 -30.25
CA ALA A 13 8.19 -14.77 -31.07
C ALA A 13 8.49 -16.08 -30.32
N ARG A 14 9.63 -16.15 -29.60
CA ARG A 14 9.97 -17.32 -28.79
C ARG A 14 9.04 -17.54 -27.60
N LEU A 15 8.51 -16.46 -27.02
CA LEU A 15 7.55 -16.55 -25.93
C LEU A 15 6.18 -17.03 -26.43
N GLU A 16 5.73 -16.54 -27.58
CA GLU A 16 4.49 -16.99 -28.23
C GLU A 16 4.58 -18.45 -28.68
N GLU A 17 5.73 -18.89 -29.19
CA GLU A 17 5.99 -20.29 -29.52
C GLU A 17 5.98 -21.18 -28.28
N ALA A 18 6.62 -20.75 -27.18
CA ALA A 18 6.63 -21.47 -25.91
C ALA A 18 5.23 -21.56 -25.28
N CYS A 19 4.43 -20.50 -25.36
CA CYS A 19 3.04 -20.50 -24.92
C CYS A 19 2.18 -21.46 -25.77
N SER A 20 2.36 -21.45 -27.10
CA SER A 20 1.63 -22.37 -28.00
C SER A 20 2.00 -23.84 -27.76
N ALA A 21 3.29 -24.13 -27.52
CA ALA A 21 3.75 -25.47 -27.18
C ALA A 21 3.22 -25.96 -25.82
N ALA A 22 3.06 -25.08 -24.84
CA ALA A 22 2.48 -25.41 -23.53
C ALA A 22 1.00 -25.78 -23.62
N VAL A 23 0.22 -25.12 -24.49
CA VAL A 23 -1.20 -25.44 -24.73
C VAL A 23 -1.33 -26.83 -25.37
N HIS A 24 -0.48 -27.17 -26.34
CA HIS A 24 -0.49 -28.51 -26.94
C HIS A 24 -0.02 -29.63 -26.01
N ASN A 25 0.91 -29.36 -25.07
CA ASN A 25 1.30 -30.32 -24.04
C ASN A 25 0.23 -30.49 -22.95
N SER A 26 -0.65 -29.51 -22.75
CA SER A 26 -1.78 -29.62 -21.82
C SER A 26 -2.83 -30.61 -22.32
N GLU A 27 -3.10 -30.68 -23.63
CA GLU A 27 -4.08 -31.64 -24.19
C GLU A 27 -3.63 -33.10 -24.05
N ALA A 28 -2.32 -33.38 -24.07
CA ALA A 28 -1.79 -34.72 -23.88
C ALA A 28 -1.79 -35.18 -22.40
N ALA A 29 -1.81 -34.24 -21.45
CA ALA A 29 -1.79 -34.52 -20.01
C ALA A 29 -3.19 -34.85 -19.44
N CYS A 30 -4.27 -34.60 -20.19
CA CYS A 30 -5.66 -34.76 -19.73
C CYS A 30 -6.18 -36.21 -19.68
N LEU A 31 -5.37 -37.21 -20.05
CA LEU A 31 -5.78 -38.63 -20.03
C LEU A 31 -5.31 -39.40 -18.77
N GLY A 32 -4.88 -38.70 -17.73
CA GLY A 32 -4.56 -39.29 -16.42
C GLY A 32 -5.70 -39.10 -15.42
N GLY A 33 -6.45 -40.17 -15.13
CA GLY A 33 -7.66 -40.15 -14.32
C GLY A 33 -7.50 -39.61 -12.89
N GLY A 34 -8.02 -38.41 -12.68
CA GLY A 34 -8.61 -37.98 -11.41
C GLY A 34 -10.12 -37.96 -11.57
N ASP A 35 -10.85 -38.51 -10.60
CA ASP A 35 -12.31 -38.38 -10.50
C ASP A 35 -12.66 -36.88 -10.58
N PRO A 36 -13.66 -36.45 -11.39
CA PRO A 36 -14.03 -35.04 -11.44
C PRO A 36 -14.38 -34.58 -10.02
N ASP A 37 -13.66 -33.58 -9.51
CA ASP A 37 -13.93 -32.91 -8.23
C ASP A 37 -14.67 -31.60 -8.52
N PRO A 38 -16.01 -31.60 -8.51
CA PRO A 38 -16.79 -30.43 -8.89
C PRO A 38 -16.59 -29.28 -7.89
N ALA A 39 -16.14 -29.57 -6.67
CA ALA A 39 -15.86 -28.55 -5.66
C ALA A 39 -14.55 -27.81 -5.98
N LEU A 40 -13.53 -28.53 -6.45
CA LEU A 40 -12.29 -27.92 -6.93
C LEU A 40 -12.54 -27.12 -8.21
N ASP A 41 -13.30 -27.68 -9.16
CA ASP A 41 -13.62 -26.99 -10.42
C ASP A 41 -14.36 -25.66 -10.16
N GLN A 42 -15.37 -25.66 -9.27
CA GLN A 42 -16.08 -24.47 -8.87
C GLN A 42 -15.18 -23.44 -8.16
N PHE A 43 -14.23 -23.90 -7.33
CA PHE A 43 -13.25 -23.02 -6.70
C PHE A 43 -12.30 -22.40 -7.74
N MET A 44 -11.81 -23.20 -8.67
CA MET A 44 -10.92 -22.75 -9.74
C MET A 44 -11.62 -21.75 -10.66
N GLU A 45 -12.90 -21.97 -10.97
CA GLU A 45 -13.73 -21.03 -11.74
C GLU A 45 -13.87 -19.68 -10.99
N ALA A 46 -14.25 -19.70 -9.72
CA ALA A 46 -14.36 -18.49 -8.89
C ALA A 46 -13.03 -17.74 -8.73
N TYR A 47 -11.91 -18.47 -8.64
CA TYR A 47 -10.58 -17.89 -8.58
C TYR A 47 -10.18 -17.24 -9.91
N CYS A 48 -10.46 -17.89 -11.03
CA CYS A 48 -10.25 -17.32 -12.37
C CYS A 48 -11.08 -16.06 -12.58
N GLU A 49 -12.36 -16.06 -12.20
CA GLU A 49 -13.23 -14.87 -12.27
C GLU A 49 -12.66 -13.71 -11.43
N MET A 50 -12.16 -14.01 -10.23
CA MET A 50 -11.52 -13.02 -9.36
C MET A 50 -10.28 -12.41 -10.03
N LEU A 51 -9.43 -13.24 -10.65
CA LEU A 51 -8.24 -12.76 -11.37
C LEU A 51 -8.61 -11.89 -12.57
N THR A 52 -9.61 -12.29 -13.37
CA THR A 52 -10.10 -11.49 -14.49
C THR A 52 -10.61 -10.13 -14.02
N LYS A 53 -11.37 -10.09 -12.91
CA LYS A 53 -11.83 -8.84 -12.32
C LYS A 53 -10.68 -7.93 -11.90
N TYR A 54 -9.63 -8.49 -11.28
CA TYR A 54 -8.44 -7.71 -10.94
C TYR A 54 -7.71 -7.19 -12.18
N GLU A 55 -7.61 -7.98 -13.25
CA GLU A 55 -7.03 -7.55 -14.52
C GLU A 55 -7.81 -6.36 -15.11
N GLU A 56 -9.15 -6.43 -15.09
CA GLU A 56 -10.01 -5.35 -15.56
C GLU A 56 -9.86 -4.07 -14.72
N GLU A 57 -9.85 -4.21 -13.38
CA GLU A 57 -9.66 -3.09 -12.45
C GLU A 57 -8.30 -2.40 -12.63
N LEU A 58 -7.25 -3.16 -12.93
CA LEU A 58 -5.91 -2.63 -13.22
C LEU A 58 -5.82 -1.99 -14.61
N THR A 59 -6.46 -2.60 -15.61
CA THR A 59 -6.34 -2.18 -17.01
C THR A 59 -7.21 -0.97 -17.32
N LYS A 60 -8.35 -0.82 -16.66
CA LYS A 60 -9.32 0.26 -16.93
C LYS A 60 -8.71 1.67 -16.76
N PRO A 61 -8.04 2.02 -15.64
CA PRO A 61 -7.42 3.34 -15.49
C PRO A 61 -6.36 3.64 -16.55
N PHE A 62 -5.61 2.62 -16.97
CA PHE A 62 -4.61 2.78 -18.03
C PHE A 62 -5.24 3.09 -19.38
N LYS A 63 -6.30 2.35 -19.76
CA LYS A 63 -7.07 2.62 -20.99
C LYS A 63 -7.68 4.02 -20.96
N GLU A 64 -8.28 4.41 -19.84
CA GLU A 64 -8.87 5.75 -19.66
C GLU A 64 -7.81 6.85 -19.79
N ALA A 65 -6.63 6.67 -19.19
CA ALA A 65 -5.52 7.61 -19.29
C ALA A 65 -4.98 7.71 -20.74
N MET A 66 -4.82 6.58 -21.44
CA MET A 66 -4.37 6.57 -22.84
C MET A 66 -5.34 7.30 -23.76
N LEU A 67 -6.66 7.09 -23.57
CA LEU A 67 -7.70 7.80 -24.32
C LEU A 67 -7.72 9.30 -23.99
N PHE A 68 -7.50 9.67 -22.73
CA PHE A 68 -7.39 11.07 -22.33
C PHE A 68 -6.18 11.74 -23.00
N LEU A 69 -5.01 11.10 -22.99
CA LEU A 69 -3.81 11.62 -23.60
C LEU A 69 -3.95 11.77 -25.12
N SER A 70 -4.51 10.79 -25.82
CA SER A 70 -4.73 10.88 -27.28
C SER A 70 -5.70 12.00 -27.65
N LYS A 71 -6.71 12.24 -26.80
CA LYS A 71 -7.63 13.36 -26.96
C LYS A 71 -6.92 14.71 -26.81
N ILE A 72 -6.12 14.88 -25.77
CA ILE A 72 -5.35 16.11 -25.55
C ILE A 72 -4.37 16.34 -26.69
N ASP A 73 -3.67 15.30 -27.14
CA ASP A 73 -2.74 15.37 -28.25
C ASP A 73 -3.44 15.82 -29.54
N SER A 74 -4.62 15.27 -29.84
CA SER A 74 -5.43 15.69 -30.99
C SER A 74 -5.85 17.16 -30.90
N GLN A 75 -6.18 17.66 -29.70
CA GLN A 75 -6.52 19.07 -29.48
C GLN A 75 -5.31 20.00 -29.71
N LEU A 76 -4.12 19.59 -29.27
CA LEU A 76 -2.88 20.33 -29.50
C LEU A 76 -2.50 20.37 -30.99
N GLN A 77 -2.66 19.25 -31.70
CA GLN A 77 -2.40 19.18 -33.14
C GLN A 77 -3.34 20.09 -33.93
N ALA A 78 -4.64 20.13 -33.56
CA ALA A 78 -5.58 21.05 -34.18
C ALA A 78 -5.14 22.52 -34.05
N LEU A 79 -4.69 22.94 -32.87
CA LEU A 79 -4.18 24.30 -32.66
C LEU A 79 -2.88 24.58 -33.44
N THR A 80 -2.01 23.59 -33.58
CA THR A 80 -0.70 23.72 -34.24
C THR A 80 -0.81 23.91 -35.76
N VAL A 81 -1.77 23.25 -36.40
CA VAL A 81 -1.98 23.38 -37.85
C VAL A 81 -2.52 24.76 -38.24
N HIS A 82 -3.17 25.48 -37.33
CA HIS A 82 -3.65 26.84 -37.57
C HIS A 82 -2.55 27.93 -37.50
N SER A 83 -1.31 27.61 -37.13
CA SER A 83 -0.20 28.59 -37.06
C SER A 83 0.82 28.48 -38.20
N SER A 84 0.68 27.53 -39.11
CA SER A 84 1.64 27.31 -40.21
C SER A 84 1.02 27.50 -41.59
N SER A 85 0.43 28.66 -41.84
CA SER A 85 0.13 29.14 -43.19
C SER A 85 0.07 30.66 -43.17
N ASP A 86 1.23 31.30 -43.14
CA ASP A 86 1.53 32.46 -43.98
C ASP A 86 2.90 33.04 -43.61
N SER A 87 3.86 32.91 -44.53
CA SER A 87 4.74 33.99 -44.98
C SER A 87 5.94 33.41 -45.75
N ALA A 88 5.73 33.18 -47.04
CA ALA A 88 6.80 33.20 -48.03
C ALA A 88 7.04 34.67 -48.45
N SER A 89 8.28 35.15 -48.38
CA SER A 89 8.90 36.23 -49.18
C SER A 89 10.03 36.88 -48.36
N SER A 90 11.32 36.63 -48.66
CA SER A 90 12.15 37.24 -49.71
C SER A 90 12.91 38.50 -49.23
N GLY A 91 14.24 38.49 -49.37
CA GLY A 91 15.00 39.69 -49.75
C GLY A 91 15.92 40.37 -48.72
N ASP A 92 17.13 39.82 -48.58
CA ASP A 92 18.47 40.44 -48.51
C ASP A 92 18.72 41.98 -48.37
N ASN A 93 19.72 42.28 -47.51
CA ASN A 93 20.84 43.27 -47.59
C ASN A 93 20.83 44.72 -47.00
N ILE A 94 21.77 44.92 -46.05
CA ILE A 94 22.85 45.94 -45.92
C ILE A 94 22.60 47.35 -45.29
N VAL A 95 23.27 47.53 -44.12
CA VAL A 95 24.03 48.68 -43.54
C VAL A 95 23.47 50.11 -43.54
N GLY A 96 23.35 50.69 -42.32
CA GLY A 96 23.22 52.15 -42.13
C GLY A 96 23.26 52.58 -40.64
N ARG A 97 24.29 53.35 -40.29
CA ARG A 97 24.73 53.84 -38.97
C ARG A 97 23.85 54.97 -38.35
N SER A 98 23.72 54.92 -37.01
CA SER A 98 23.49 56.01 -36.02
C SER A 98 22.23 56.90 -36.07
N GLY A 99 21.46 56.86 -34.97
CA GLY A 99 20.50 57.89 -34.55
C GLY A 99 19.82 57.51 -33.24
N SER A 100 19.77 58.43 -32.28
CA SER A 100 19.40 58.31 -30.85
C SER A 100 17.91 57.99 -30.60
N PRO A 101 17.52 57.51 -29.40
CA PRO A 101 16.26 56.82 -29.15
C PRO A 101 15.17 57.75 -28.61
N GLU A 102 13.99 57.78 -29.23
CA GLU A 102 12.75 58.27 -28.61
C GLU A 102 11.52 57.65 -29.30
N GLU A 103 10.64 57.09 -28.46
CA GLU A 103 9.21 56.79 -28.63
C GLU A 103 8.72 55.87 -29.77
N VAL A 104 8.66 54.55 -29.53
CA VAL A 104 7.51 53.74 -29.96
C VAL A 104 7.16 52.72 -28.88
N ASP A 105 5.98 52.81 -28.28
CA ASP A 105 5.27 51.60 -27.90
C ASP A 105 3.80 51.73 -28.30
N ALA A 106 3.50 51.09 -29.41
CA ALA A 106 2.16 50.76 -29.82
C ALA A 106 1.73 49.52 -29.03
N THR A 107 1.30 49.69 -27.77
CA THR A 107 0.61 48.60 -27.06
C THR A 107 -0.86 48.60 -27.47
N MET A 108 -1.11 48.12 -28.69
CA MET A 108 -2.39 47.50 -29.03
C MET A 108 -2.64 46.42 -27.97
N ASN A 109 -3.76 46.55 -27.27
CA ASN A 109 -4.27 45.63 -26.27
C ASN A 109 -4.57 44.27 -26.92
N GLU A 110 -3.52 43.50 -27.17
CA GLU A 110 -3.60 42.09 -27.46
C GLU A 110 -3.57 41.41 -26.10
N SER A 111 -4.77 41.09 -25.60
CA SER A 111 -4.92 40.20 -24.46
C SER A 111 -4.32 38.85 -24.85
N CYS A 112 -3.01 38.71 -24.65
CA CYS A 112 -2.34 37.44 -24.54
C CYS A 112 -2.97 36.76 -23.33
N ILE A 113 -4.04 36.01 -23.58
CA ILE A 113 -4.63 35.11 -22.59
C ILE A 113 -3.58 34.02 -22.40
N ASP A 114 -2.67 34.24 -21.45
CA ASP A 114 -1.80 33.20 -20.92
C ASP A 114 -2.73 32.13 -20.32
N PRO A 115 -2.84 30.93 -20.92
CA PRO A 115 -3.70 29.86 -20.39
C PRO A 115 -3.32 29.47 -18.96
N ARG A 116 -2.09 29.78 -18.55
CA ARG A 116 -1.55 29.56 -17.21
C ARG A 116 -1.95 30.63 -16.21
N ALA A 117 -2.37 31.82 -16.66
CA ALA A 117 -2.94 32.86 -15.81
C ALA A 117 -4.38 32.51 -15.41
N GLU A 118 -5.18 32.01 -16.35
CA GLU A 118 -6.53 31.49 -16.06
C GLU A 118 -6.47 30.31 -15.09
N ASP A 119 -5.54 29.37 -15.30
CA ASP A 119 -5.34 28.23 -14.39
C ASP A 119 -4.96 28.65 -12.96
N ARG A 120 -4.10 29.68 -12.83
CA ARG A 120 -3.73 30.24 -11.53
C ARG A 120 -4.93 30.92 -10.86
N GLU A 121 -5.78 31.59 -11.64
CA GLU A 121 -6.98 32.25 -11.15
C GLU A 121 -8.06 31.24 -10.74
N ILE A 122 -8.27 30.18 -11.54
CA ILE A 122 -9.17 29.07 -11.23
C ILE A 122 -8.69 28.36 -9.95
N LYS A 123 -7.39 28.09 -9.84
CA LYS A 123 -6.79 27.51 -8.63
C LYS A 123 -6.98 28.41 -7.41
N ALA A 124 -6.81 29.73 -7.56
CA ALA A 124 -7.03 30.68 -6.48
C ALA A 124 -8.51 30.73 -6.04
N LYS A 125 -9.44 30.79 -7.00
CA LYS A 125 -10.90 30.75 -6.76
C LYS A 125 -11.31 29.44 -6.08
N LEU A 126 -10.76 28.31 -6.53
CA LEU A 126 -11.01 26.99 -5.95
C LEU A 126 -10.47 26.92 -4.52
N LEU A 127 -9.22 27.32 -4.30
CA LEU A 127 -8.61 27.31 -2.97
C LEU A 127 -9.36 28.24 -2.03
N HIS A 128 -9.76 29.44 -2.47
CA HIS A 128 -10.55 30.38 -1.69
C HIS A 128 -11.93 29.81 -1.33
N LYS A 129 -12.64 29.19 -2.29
CA LYS A 129 -13.96 28.59 -2.07
C LYS A 129 -13.92 27.43 -1.08
N TYR A 130 -12.86 26.61 -1.13
CA TYR A 130 -12.76 25.40 -0.32
C TYR A 130 -11.87 25.54 0.92
N THR A 131 -11.20 26.68 1.15
CA THR A 131 -10.26 26.87 2.28
C THR A 131 -10.90 26.56 3.64
N GLY A 132 -12.14 27.00 3.87
CA GLY A 132 -12.87 26.73 5.11
C GLY A 132 -13.27 25.26 5.27
N TYR A 133 -13.66 24.60 4.18
CA TYR A 133 -13.98 23.17 4.18
C TYR A 133 -12.74 22.31 4.39
N LEU A 134 -11.64 22.62 3.70
CA LEU A 134 -10.34 21.98 3.87
C LEU A 134 -9.82 22.15 5.30
N GLY A 135 -9.96 23.34 5.89
CA GLY A 135 -9.61 23.62 7.27
C GLY A 135 -10.45 22.80 8.26
N SER A 136 -11.77 22.75 8.07
CA SER A 136 -12.68 21.97 8.91
C SER A 136 -12.41 20.47 8.80
N LEU A 137 -12.23 19.97 7.58
CA LEU A 137 -11.91 18.57 7.31
C LEU A 137 -10.58 18.17 7.95
N LYS A 138 -9.54 19.02 7.81
CA LYS A 138 -8.25 18.83 8.49
C LYS A 138 -8.41 18.84 10.01
N GLN A 139 -9.26 19.70 10.56
CA GLN A 139 -9.54 19.73 11.99
C GLN A 139 -10.23 18.44 12.46
N GLU A 140 -11.19 17.91 11.71
CA GLU A 140 -11.85 16.62 11.99
C GLU A 140 -10.86 15.45 11.98
N PHE A 141 -9.95 15.40 11.00
CA PHE A 141 -8.89 14.40 10.97
C PHE A 141 -7.90 14.52 12.14
N MET A 142 -7.56 15.76 12.55
CA MET A 142 -6.64 16.00 13.65
C MET A 142 -7.28 15.79 15.03
N LYS A 143 -8.60 15.98 15.17
CA LYS A 143 -9.37 15.68 16.42
C LYS A 143 -9.34 14.20 16.80
N LYS A 144 -9.10 13.28 15.84
CA LYS A 144 -8.88 11.85 16.13
C LYS A 144 -7.52 11.56 16.78
N LYS A 145 -6.58 12.51 16.78
CA LYS A 145 -5.26 12.35 17.39
C LYS A 145 -5.17 12.98 18.78
N LYS A 146 -6.07 12.57 19.69
CA LYS A 146 -5.98 12.97 21.10
C LYS A 146 -4.85 12.18 21.77
N ASN A 147 -3.68 12.80 21.81
CA ASN A 147 -2.46 12.28 22.42
C ASN A 147 -2.63 12.00 23.92
N GLY A 148 -2.09 10.86 24.35
CA GLY A 148 -1.49 10.69 25.68
C GLY A 148 -1.72 9.33 26.30
N LYS A 149 -2.96 8.83 26.32
CA LYS A 149 -3.32 7.60 27.05
C LYS A 149 -4.44 6.86 26.33
N LEU A 150 -4.34 5.53 26.30
CA LEU A 150 -5.42 4.68 25.78
C LEU A 150 -6.73 4.95 26.56
N PRO A 151 -7.90 4.90 25.89
CA PRO A 151 -9.21 4.98 26.54
C PRO A 151 -9.28 4.05 27.76
N LYS A 152 -9.99 4.47 28.81
CA LYS A 152 -10.10 3.68 30.06
C LYS A 152 -10.64 2.27 29.79
N GLU A 153 -11.66 2.20 28.93
CA GLU A 153 -12.29 0.94 28.52
C GLU A 153 -11.32 0.01 27.79
N ALA A 154 -10.65 0.54 26.77
CA ALA A 154 -9.61 -0.19 26.04
C ALA A 154 -8.50 -0.71 26.97
N ARG A 155 -8.07 0.10 27.93
CA ARG A 155 -7.08 -0.33 28.93
C ARG A 155 -7.60 -1.45 29.83
N HIS A 156 -8.86 -1.38 30.24
CA HIS A 156 -9.46 -2.41 31.10
C HIS A 156 -9.48 -3.77 30.39
N GLN A 157 -9.91 -3.81 29.13
CA GLN A 157 -9.91 -5.04 28.32
C GLN A 157 -8.50 -5.61 28.12
N LEU A 158 -7.51 -4.75 27.85
CA LEU A 158 -6.11 -5.18 27.72
C LEU A 158 -5.54 -5.73 29.04
N LEU A 159 -5.90 -5.13 30.18
CA LEU A 159 -5.49 -5.61 31.50
C LEU A 159 -6.18 -6.93 31.88
N ASP A 160 -7.46 -7.10 31.50
CA ASP A 160 -8.18 -8.35 31.69
C ASP A 160 -7.50 -9.49 30.92
N TRP A 161 -7.22 -9.30 29.62
CA TRP A 161 -6.47 -10.27 28.83
C TRP A 161 -5.10 -10.57 29.46
N TRP A 162 -4.37 -9.51 29.86
CA TRP A 162 -3.06 -9.62 30.50
C TRP A 162 -3.10 -10.47 31.77
N SER A 163 -4.10 -10.27 32.63
CA SER A 163 -4.24 -10.98 33.89
C SER A 163 -4.43 -12.48 33.68
N ARG A 164 -5.22 -12.85 32.66
CA ARG A 164 -5.48 -14.25 32.28
C ARG A 164 -4.24 -14.94 31.71
N HIS A 165 -3.36 -14.16 31.05
CA HIS A 165 -2.17 -14.66 30.36
C HIS A 165 -0.86 -14.21 31.03
N TYR A 166 -0.88 -13.89 32.33
CA TYR A 166 0.28 -13.31 33.02
C TYR A 166 1.53 -14.20 32.95
N LYS A 167 1.36 -15.53 32.96
CA LYS A 167 2.46 -16.51 32.84
C LYS A 167 3.19 -16.37 31.49
N TRP A 168 2.44 -16.16 30.40
CA TRP A 168 2.99 -16.05 29.05
C TRP A 168 2.25 -14.96 28.24
N PRO A 169 2.59 -13.68 28.47
CA PRO A 169 1.83 -12.55 27.95
C PRO A 169 2.22 -12.18 26.51
N TYR A 170 2.14 -13.17 25.62
CA TYR A 170 2.42 -13.06 24.18
C TYR A 170 1.16 -13.43 23.40
N PRO A 171 0.27 -12.46 23.10
CA PRO A 171 -0.91 -12.75 22.31
C PRO A 171 -0.52 -13.17 20.88
N SER A 172 -1.23 -14.14 20.32
CA SER A 172 -1.12 -14.51 18.91
C SER A 172 -1.64 -13.39 18.00
N GLU A 173 -1.33 -13.43 16.70
CA GLU A 173 -1.81 -12.43 15.75
C GLU A 173 -3.35 -12.34 15.74
N ALA A 174 -4.05 -13.49 15.78
CA ALA A 174 -5.51 -13.52 15.87
C ALA A 174 -6.03 -12.86 17.15
N GLN A 175 -5.37 -13.09 18.30
CA GLN A 175 -5.74 -12.45 19.56
C GLN A 175 -5.49 -10.94 19.53
N LYS A 176 -4.40 -10.49 18.91
CA LYS A 176 -4.13 -9.05 18.74
C LYS A 176 -5.18 -8.39 17.85
N LEU A 177 -5.63 -9.05 16.79
CA LEU A 177 -6.70 -8.57 15.92
C LEU A 177 -8.03 -8.47 16.68
N ALA A 178 -8.41 -9.51 17.43
CA ALA A 178 -9.61 -9.49 18.26
C ALA A 178 -9.58 -8.38 19.33
N LEU A 179 -8.41 -8.13 19.93
CA LEU A 179 -8.22 -7.02 20.87
C LEU A 179 -8.28 -5.66 20.17
N ALA A 180 -7.74 -5.52 18.95
CA ALA A 180 -7.85 -4.29 18.17
C ALA A 180 -9.31 -3.96 17.84
N GLU A 181 -10.08 -4.96 17.41
CA GLU A 181 -11.50 -4.83 17.08
C GLU A 181 -12.34 -4.43 18.30
N SER A 182 -12.20 -5.15 19.41
CA SER A 182 -12.97 -4.90 20.65
C SER A 182 -12.62 -3.58 21.34
N THR A 183 -11.37 -3.13 21.25
CA THR A 183 -10.91 -1.89 21.90
C THR A 183 -10.96 -0.66 21.00
N GLY A 184 -11.15 -0.84 19.69
CA GLY A 184 -11.07 0.22 18.68
C GLY A 184 -9.67 0.82 18.55
N LEU A 185 -8.64 0.09 18.95
CA LEU A 185 -7.24 0.51 18.87
C LEU A 185 -6.57 -0.08 17.63
N ASP A 186 -5.62 0.66 17.07
CA ASP A 186 -4.80 0.15 15.98
C ASP A 186 -3.93 -1.02 16.47
N LEU A 187 -3.66 -1.97 15.59
CA LEU A 187 -2.77 -3.11 15.88
C LEU A 187 -1.39 -2.67 16.40
N LYS A 188 -0.89 -1.52 15.92
CA LYS A 188 0.35 -0.90 16.43
C LYS A 188 0.23 -0.45 17.89
N GLN A 189 -0.92 0.10 18.29
CA GLN A 189 -1.18 0.51 19.67
C GLN A 189 -1.28 -0.72 20.59
N ILE A 190 -1.95 -1.79 20.14
CA ILE A 190 -2.01 -3.08 20.85
C ILE A 190 -0.60 -3.65 21.07
N ASN A 191 0.20 -3.76 20.01
CA ASN A 191 1.57 -4.26 20.08
C ASN A 191 2.44 -3.43 21.04
N ASN A 192 2.40 -2.10 20.91
CA ASN A 192 3.16 -1.20 21.78
C ASN A 192 2.71 -1.30 23.24
N TRP A 193 1.42 -1.50 23.49
CA TRP A 193 0.90 -1.67 24.84
C TRP A 193 1.46 -2.95 25.46
N PHE A 194 1.38 -4.10 24.78
CA PHE A 194 1.90 -5.37 25.31
C PHE A 194 3.42 -5.36 25.52
N ILE A 195 4.18 -4.74 24.62
CA ILE A 195 5.63 -4.56 24.79
C ILE A 195 5.92 -3.74 26.05
N ASN A 196 5.26 -2.59 26.21
CA ASN A 196 5.47 -1.73 27.37
C ASN A 196 4.97 -2.38 28.67
N GLN A 197 3.86 -3.12 28.61
CA GLN A 197 3.28 -3.81 29.75
C GLN A 197 4.20 -4.92 30.25
N ARG A 198 4.77 -5.74 29.34
CA ARG A 198 5.82 -6.71 29.68
C ARG A 198 7.02 -6.05 30.31
N LYS A 199 7.57 -5.01 29.68
CA LYS A 199 8.75 -4.30 30.19
C LYS A 199 8.55 -3.76 31.61
N ARG A 200 7.33 -3.36 31.98
CA ARG A 200 7.03 -2.72 33.27
C ARG A 200 6.56 -3.70 34.35
N HIS A 201 5.84 -4.75 33.96
CA HIS A 201 5.04 -5.54 34.90
C HIS A 201 5.25 -7.05 34.80
N TRP A 202 5.99 -7.55 33.81
CA TRP A 202 6.25 -8.98 33.70
C TRP A 202 7.55 -9.35 34.41
N LYS A 203 7.43 -10.20 35.44
CA LYS A 203 8.54 -10.85 36.11
C LYS A 203 8.41 -12.35 35.86
N PRO A 204 9.26 -12.95 35.01
CA PRO A 204 9.26 -14.40 34.84
C PRO A 204 9.53 -15.05 36.20
N SER A 205 8.60 -15.88 36.67
CA SER A 205 8.80 -16.69 37.86
C SER A 205 10.01 -17.61 37.68
N GLU A 206 10.65 -18.02 38.78
CA GLU A 206 11.85 -18.89 38.78
C GLU A 206 11.64 -20.18 37.96
N ASP A 207 10.42 -20.74 37.97
CA ASP A 207 10.03 -21.92 37.16
C ASP A 207 10.17 -21.71 35.64
N ILE A 208 10.05 -20.46 35.17
CA ILE A 208 10.19 -20.12 33.74
C ILE A 208 11.65 -19.84 33.39
N GLN A 209 12.45 -19.39 34.36
CA GLN A 209 13.89 -19.17 34.16
C GLN A 209 14.62 -20.50 33.96
N PHE A 210 14.17 -21.57 34.63
CA PHE A 210 14.68 -22.93 34.42
C PHE A 210 14.31 -23.52 33.06
N ALA A 211 13.18 -23.13 32.46
CA ALA A 211 12.76 -23.67 31.15
C ALA A 211 13.54 -23.10 29.94
N VAL A 212 14.30 -22.02 30.13
CA VAL A 212 15.02 -21.32 29.03
C VAL A 212 16.55 -21.50 29.11
N MET A 213 17.09 -22.07 30.19
CA MET A 213 18.47 -22.56 30.22
C MET A 213 18.49 -24.09 30.30
N ASP A 214 18.87 -24.70 29.16
CA ASP A 214 19.77 -25.86 29.03
C ASP A 214 19.23 -27.05 28.19
N PRO A 215 19.72 -27.23 26.94
CA PRO A 215 19.62 -28.48 26.20
C PRO A 215 20.85 -29.40 26.36
N THR A 216 21.77 -29.13 27.29
CA THR A 216 23.11 -29.76 27.30
C THR A 216 23.65 -30.34 28.62
N HIS A 217 22.91 -30.36 29.74
CA HIS A 217 23.36 -31.16 30.91
C HIS A 217 22.59 -32.49 31.06
N PRO A 218 23.32 -33.62 31.13
CA PRO A 218 22.73 -34.92 31.37
C PRO A 218 22.24 -35.00 32.82
N HIS A 219 21.03 -35.50 32.96
CA HIS A 219 20.36 -35.87 34.20
C HIS A 219 21.31 -36.62 35.17
N PRO A 220 21.58 -36.12 36.40
CA PRO A 220 22.12 -36.97 37.44
C PRO A 220 20.95 -37.72 38.08
N HIS A 221 20.93 -39.02 37.82
CA HIS A 221 20.11 -40.04 38.48
C HIS A 221 19.86 -39.72 39.97
N HIS A 222 18.62 -39.43 40.33
CA HIS A 222 18.18 -39.44 41.72
C HIS A 222 17.53 -40.79 42.02
N HIS A 223 18.31 -41.63 42.69
CA HIS A 223 17.91 -42.86 43.34
C HIS A 223 16.84 -42.56 44.41
N PRO A 224 15.75 -43.34 44.53
CA PRO A 224 14.75 -43.10 45.58
C PRO A 224 15.34 -43.57 46.92
N HIS A 225 15.80 -42.62 47.73
CA HIS A 225 16.28 -42.88 49.08
C HIS A 225 15.06 -42.86 50.03
N PHE A 226 14.64 -44.04 50.46
CA PHE A 226 13.67 -44.24 51.52
C PHE A 226 14.09 -43.46 52.78
N TYR A 227 13.28 -42.49 53.21
CA TYR A 227 13.35 -41.97 54.57
C TYR A 227 12.40 -42.80 55.44
N MET A 228 12.98 -43.50 56.41
CA MET A 228 12.25 -44.14 57.49
C MET A 228 11.71 -43.07 58.44
N ASP A 229 10.47 -43.30 58.87
CA ASP A 229 9.78 -42.61 59.96
C ASP A 229 10.66 -42.42 61.19
N ASN A 230 10.55 -41.26 61.84
CA ASN A 230 10.83 -41.16 63.26
C ASN A 230 9.86 -40.15 63.91
N ASN A 231 8.72 -40.68 64.31
CA ASN A 231 7.80 -40.03 65.24
C ASN A 231 8.38 -40.10 66.66
N LEU A 232 8.56 -38.92 67.27
CA LEU A 232 8.37 -38.54 68.68
C LEU A 232 8.50 -39.63 69.76
N THR A 233 9.30 -39.37 70.81
CA THR A 233 8.87 -39.34 72.23
C THR A 233 10.01 -38.82 73.14
N PHE A 234 9.74 -37.75 73.88
CA PHE A 234 10.43 -37.30 75.12
C PHE A 234 9.88 -38.13 76.31
N PRO A 235 10.61 -38.31 77.45
CA PRO A 235 11.25 -37.25 78.22
C PRO A 235 12.72 -37.47 78.59
#